data_AF-A0AA42YYL8-F1
#
_entry.id   AF-A0AA42YYL8-F1
#
_cell.length_a   1.000
_cell.length_b   1.000
_cell.length_c   1.000
_cell.angle_alpha   90.00
_cell.angle_beta   90.00
_cell.angle_gamma   90.00
#
_symmetry.space_group_name_H-M   'P 1'
#
loop_
_entity.id
_entity.type
_entity.pdbx_description
1 polymer ?
#
loop_
_entity_poly.entity_id
_entity_poly.type
_entity_poly.pdbx_seq_one_letter_code
_entity_poly.pdbx_strand_id
1 'polypeptide(L)'
;MSPASSETRASGGPWGIVFALFAAGNLANGLWMLANPGHWYIHLPANVPGSGPLNEHFVRDIGCIFSLIGIGLAIAVFRPRFRLTALLFATGFYGTHALVHVYDSMRGLFPAGQWRYDLVPVYGTTLVLVVLSVWIARSRQSVGGR
;
A
#
# COMPACT_ATOMS: atom_id res chain seq x y z
N MET A 1 -35.03 -8.34 -3.15
CA MET A 1 -34.05 -7.22 -3.01
C MET A 1 -32.98 -7.38 -4.06
N SER A 2 -32.81 -6.39 -4.94
CA SER A 2 -31.87 -6.49 -6.07
C SER A 2 -30.41 -6.32 -5.61
N PRO A 3 -29.48 -7.23 -5.98
CA PRO A 3 -28.08 -7.17 -5.56
C PRO A 3 -27.36 -5.85 -5.93
N ALA A 4 -27.88 -5.12 -6.92
CA ALA A 4 -27.34 -3.82 -7.33
C ALA A 4 -27.45 -2.73 -6.23
N SER A 5 -28.46 -2.79 -5.35
CA SER A 5 -28.69 -1.76 -4.32
C SER A 5 -27.75 -1.84 -3.11
N SER A 6 -27.14 -3.01 -2.85
CA SER A 6 -26.22 -3.22 -1.73
C SER A 6 -24.76 -2.89 -2.08
N GLU A 7 -24.33 -3.09 -3.32
CA GLU A 7 -22.98 -2.71 -3.79
C GLU A 7 -22.80 -1.19 -3.86
N THR A 8 -23.81 -0.42 -4.30
CA THR A 8 -23.75 1.05 -4.39
C THR A 8 -23.65 1.73 -3.01
N ARG A 9 -24.22 1.14 -1.95
CA ARG A 9 -24.03 1.60 -0.57
C ARG A 9 -22.64 1.28 -0.02
N ALA A 10 -21.98 0.26 -0.55
CA ALA A 10 -20.70 -0.19 -0.05
C ALA A 10 -19.52 0.65 -0.58
N SER A 11 -19.63 1.22 -1.78
CA SER A 11 -18.65 2.15 -2.36
C SER A 11 -18.74 3.56 -1.75
N GLY A 12 -19.93 4.01 -1.31
CA GLY A 12 -20.15 5.32 -0.69
C GLY A 12 -19.95 5.39 0.83
N GLY A 13 -19.75 4.26 1.51
CA GLY A 13 -19.48 4.23 2.95
C GLY A 13 -18.03 4.61 3.31
N PRO A 14 -17.71 4.85 4.60
CA PRO A 14 -16.37 5.26 5.03
C PRO A 14 -15.26 4.29 4.57
N TRP A 15 -15.56 2.99 4.54
CA TRP A 15 -14.65 1.98 4.01
C TRP A 15 -14.43 2.08 2.50
N GLY A 16 -15.44 2.46 1.72
CA GLY A 16 -15.26 2.67 0.28
C GLY A 16 -14.25 3.79 0.00
N ILE A 17 -14.35 4.90 0.76
CA ILE A 17 -13.42 6.02 0.68
C ILE A 17 -12.00 5.60 1.07
N VAL A 18 -11.84 4.88 2.19
CA VAL A 18 -10.52 4.40 2.64
C VAL A 18 -9.85 3.56 1.55
N PHE A 19 -10.55 2.55 1.02
CA PHE A 19 -9.98 1.70 -0.03
C PHE A 19 -9.70 2.47 -1.32
N ALA A 20 -10.56 3.44 -1.69
CA ALA A 20 -10.35 4.27 -2.87
C ALA A 20 -9.09 5.14 -2.74
N LEU A 21 -8.84 5.72 -1.56
CA LEU A 21 -7.63 6.52 -1.30
C LEU A 21 -6.36 5.67 -1.40
N PHE A 22 -6.34 4.49 -0.75
CA PHE A 22 -5.19 3.59 -0.83
C PHE A 22 -4.98 3.04 -2.24
N ALA A 23 -6.06 2.72 -2.96
CA ALA A 23 -5.99 2.28 -4.35
C ALA A 23 -5.41 3.38 -5.25
N ALA A 24 -5.94 4.60 -5.17
CA ALA A 24 -5.47 5.72 -5.96
C ALA A 24 -4.00 6.05 -5.69
N GLY A 25 -3.58 6.07 -4.41
CA GLY A 25 -2.18 6.32 -4.05
C GLY A 25 -1.23 5.25 -4.59
N ASN A 26 -1.59 3.97 -4.46
CA ASN A 26 -0.78 2.87 -4.98
C ASN A 26 -0.70 2.87 -6.51
N LEU A 27 -1.83 3.10 -7.19
CA LEU A 27 -1.87 3.19 -8.65
C LEU A 27 -1.07 4.39 -9.15
N ALA A 28 -1.23 5.57 -8.56
CA ALA A 28 -0.47 6.75 -8.94
C ALA A 28 1.04 6.54 -8.77
N ASN A 29 1.46 5.98 -7.63
CA ASN A 29 2.87 5.68 -7.36
C ASN A 29 3.43 4.64 -8.35
N GLY A 30 2.73 3.51 -8.53
CA GLY A 30 3.17 2.44 -9.41
C GLY A 30 3.20 2.87 -10.88
N LEU A 31 2.17 3.58 -11.35
CA LEU A 31 2.13 4.10 -12.72
C LEU A 31 3.21 5.14 -12.97
N TRP A 32 3.56 5.97 -11.98
CA TRP A 32 4.69 6.90 -12.10
C TRP A 32 6.03 6.15 -12.23
N MET A 33 6.28 5.13 -11.39
CA MET A 33 7.46 4.26 -11.51
C MET A 33 7.55 3.59 -12.89
N LEU A 34 6.42 3.11 -13.43
CA LEU A 34 6.36 2.44 -14.73
C LEU A 34 6.55 3.42 -15.89
N ALA A 35 5.94 4.60 -15.83
CA ALA A 35 6.01 5.59 -16.91
C ALA A 35 7.36 6.32 -16.96
N ASN A 36 7.89 6.74 -15.80
CA ASN A 36 9.12 7.51 -15.71
C ASN A 36 9.88 7.21 -14.40
N PRO A 37 10.73 6.16 -14.39
CA PRO A 37 11.34 5.63 -13.18
C PRO A 37 12.42 6.59 -12.66
N GLY A 38 13.15 7.26 -13.55
CA GLY A 38 14.17 8.25 -13.20
C GLY A 38 13.56 9.48 -12.55
N HIS A 39 12.47 10.00 -13.11
CA HIS A 39 11.74 11.12 -12.49
C HIS A 39 11.17 10.74 -11.12
N TRP A 40 10.60 9.54 -11.00
CA TRP A 40 10.13 9.02 -9.70
C TRP A 40 11.26 8.94 -8.68
N TYR A 41 12.39 8.34 -9.07
CA TYR A 41 13.54 8.12 -8.21
C TYR A 41 14.15 9.43 -7.69
N ILE A 42 14.18 10.49 -8.51
CA ILE A 42 14.75 11.78 -8.11
C ILE A 42 13.77 12.63 -7.30
N HIS A 43 12.46 12.58 -7.61
CA HIS A 43 11.49 13.55 -7.10
C HIS A 43 10.49 13.02 -6.08
N LEU A 44 10.43 11.71 -5.84
CA LEU A 44 9.65 11.21 -4.71
C LEU A 44 10.23 11.79 -3.40
N PRO A 45 9.42 12.39 -2.50
CA PRO A 45 9.88 12.98 -1.25
C PRO A 45 10.22 11.93 -0.18
N ALA A 46 10.98 10.90 -0.56
CA ALA A 46 11.42 9.79 0.26
C ALA A 46 12.95 9.60 0.25
N ASN A 47 13.69 10.51 -0.40
CA ASN A 47 15.15 10.42 -0.56
C ASN A 47 15.60 9.05 -1.12
N VAL A 48 14.90 8.55 -2.14
CA VAL A 48 15.25 7.29 -2.83
C VAL A 48 16.72 7.27 -3.30
N PRO A 49 17.34 8.38 -3.76
CA PRO A 49 18.75 8.37 -4.14
C PRO A 49 19.71 8.02 -3.00
N GLY A 50 19.28 8.18 -1.75
CA GLY A 50 20.03 7.71 -0.57
C GLY A 50 20.18 6.19 -0.49
N SER A 51 19.44 5.41 -1.28
CA SER A 51 19.51 3.94 -1.32
C SER A 51 20.59 3.38 -2.26
N GLY A 52 21.29 4.23 -3.02
CA GLY A 52 22.26 3.83 -4.04
C GLY A 52 21.76 4.08 -5.46
N PRO A 53 22.57 3.83 -6.51
CA PRO A 53 22.31 4.27 -7.89
C PRO A 53 20.98 3.77 -8.48
N LEU A 54 20.42 4.55 -9.40
CA LEU A 54 19.19 4.18 -10.12
C LEU A 54 19.36 2.87 -10.89
N ASN A 55 18.43 1.95 -10.67
CA ASN A 55 18.17 0.80 -11.53
C ASN A 55 16.72 0.89 -12.02
N GLU A 56 16.52 1.27 -13.29
CA GLU A 56 15.18 1.47 -13.84
C GLU A 56 14.34 0.19 -13.86
N HIS A 57 14.95 -0.95 -14.14
CA HIS A 57 14.25 -2.24 -14.15
C HIS A 57 13.71 -2.56 -12.76
N PHE A 58 14.54 -2.40 -11.73
CA PHE A 58 14.14 -2.59 -10.34
C PHE A 58 12.99 -1.64 -9.93
N VAL A 59 13.06 -0.37 -10.32
CA VAL A 59 11.97 0.59 -10.08
C VAL A 59 10.68 0.15 -10.76
N ARG A 60 10.75 -0.42 -11.98
CA ARG A 60 9.56 -0.95 -12.69
C ARG A 60 8.98 -2.18 -12.03
N ASP A 61 9.81 -3.07 -11.51
CA ASP A 61 9.35 -4.25 -10.75
C ASP A 61 8.57 -3.82 -9.50
N ILE A 62 9.08 -2.80 -8.78
CA ILE A 62 8.35 -2.17 -7.68
C ILE A 62 7.06 -1.52 -8.19
N GLY A 63 7.11 -0.83 -9.34
CA GLY A 63 5.94 -0.26 -9.99
C GLY A 63 4.84 -1.28 -10.23
N CYS A 64 5.18 -2.46 -10.74
CA CYS A 64 4.26 -3.56 -10.98
C CYS A 64 3.53 -3.99 -9.71
N ILE A 65 4.25 -4.21 -8.60
CA ILE A 65 3.61 -4.65 -7.34
C ILE A 65 2.73 -3.55 -6.73
N PHE A 66 3.15 -2.28 -6.76
CA PHE A 66 2.29 -1.16 -6.34
C PHE A 66 1.03 -1.07 -7.19
N SER A 67 1.13 -1.23 -8.51
CA SER A 67 -0.03 -1.27 -9.40
C SER A 67 -0.97 -2.43 -9.08
N LEU A 68 -0.44 -3.64 -8.84
CA LEU A 68 -1.24 -4.81 -8.49
C LEU A 68 -1.97 -4.64 -7.15
N ILE A 69 -1.29 -4.10 -6.13
CA ILE A 69 -1.90 -3.76 -4.83
C ILE A 69 -3.02 -2.72 -5.05
N GLY A 70 -2.74 -1.67 -5.82
CA GLY A 70 -3.72 -0.64 -6.16
C GLY A 70 -4.97 -1.20 -6.87
N ILE A 71 -4.79 -2.11 -7.83
CA ILE A 71 -5.89 -2.81 -8.51
C ILE A 71 -6.69 -3.66 -7.51
N GLY A 72 -6.03 -4.45 -6.66
CA GLY A 72 -6.69 -5.27 -5.65
C GLY A 72 -7.54 -4.45 -4.68
N LEU A 73 -7.01 -3.31 -4.24
CA LEU A 73 -7.72 -2.36 -3.39
C LEU A 73 -8.89 -1.69 -4.13
N ALA A 74 -8.72 -1.31 -5.39
CA ALA A 74 -9.79 -0.75 -6.23
C ALA A 74 -10.95 -1.75 -6.41
N ILE A 75 -10.66 -3.02 -6.63
CA ILE A 75 -11.67 -4.09 -6.68
C ILE A 75 -12.44 -4.16 -5.34
N ALA A 76 -11.75 -4.02 -4.21
CA ALA A 76 -12.34 -4.08 -2.88
C ALA A 76 -13.20 -2.85 -2.52
N VAL A 77 -13.10 -1.74 -3.26
CA VAL A 77 -14.05 -0.60 -3.17
C VAL A 77 -15.44 -1.08 -3.55
N PHE A 78 -15.57 -1.75 -4.69
CA PHE A 78 -16.85 -2.19 -5.25
C PHE A 78 -17.29 -3.56 -4.73
N ARG A 79 -16.35 -4.40 -4.26
CA ARG A 79 -16.62 -5.77 -3.81
C ARG A 79 -16.13 -6.00 -2.37
N PRO A 80 -16.95 -5.65 -1.35
CA PRO A 80 -16.56 -5.68 0.06
C PRO A 80 -16.05 -7.03 0.57
N ARG A 81 -16.48 -8.14 -0.04
CA ARG A 81 -16.00 -9.49 0.28
C ARG A 81 -14.47 -9.61 0.19
N PHE A 82 -13.84 -8.89 -0.74
CA PHE A 82 -12.39 -8.92 -0.96
C PHE A 82 -11.58 -7.96 -0.08
N ARG A 83 -12.21 -7.10 0.72
CA ARG A 83 -11.52 -6.08 1.54
C ARG A 83 -10.42 -6.63 2.42
N LEU A 84 -10.70 -7.70 3.17
CA LEU A 84 -9.70 -8.30 4.04
C LEU A 84 -8.54 -8.89 3.23
N THR A 85 -8.83 -9.65 2.16
CA THR A 85 -7.80 -10.24 1.30
C THR A 85 -6.91 -9.18 0.67
N ALA A 86 -7.48 -8.11 0.10
CA ALA A 86 -6.73 -7.01 -0.49
C ALA A 86 -5.84 -6.31 0.54
N LEU A 87 -6.36 -6.06 1.75
CA LEU A 87 -5.57 -5.49 2.84
C LEU A 87 -4.44 -6.42 3.31
N LEU A 88 -4.65 -7.74 3.36
CA LEU A 88 -3.61 -8.67 3.76
C LEU A 88 -2.46 -8.70 2.75
N PHE A 89 -2.73 -8.67 1.44
CA PHE A 89 -1.68 -8.56 0.43
C PHE A 89 -0.93 -7.23 0.51
N ALA A 90 -1.66 -6.11 0.65
CA ALA A 90 -1.04 -4.80 0.86
C ALA A 90 -0.16 -4.81 2.12
N THR A 91 -0.71 -5.23 3.26
CA THR A 91 0.00 -5.32 4.54
C THR A 91 1.22 -6.23 4.46
N GLY A 92 1.12 -7.37 3.78
CA GLY A 92 2.23 -8.29 3.57
C GLY A 92 3.39 -7.64 2.81
N PHE A 93 3.10 -6.97 1.69
CA PHE A 93 4.11 -6.25 0.92
C PHE A 93 4.72 -5.09 1.73
N TYR A 94 3.90 -4.18 2.25
CA TYR A 94 4.39 -3.02 3.00
C TYR A 94 5.17 -3.43 4.25
N GLY A 95 4.69 -4.45 4.97
CA GLY A 95 5.36 -4.98 6.16
C GLY A 95 6.72 -5.59 5.84
N THR A 96 6.80 -6.47 4.84
CA THR A 96 8.09 -7.06 4.42
C THR A 96 9.04 -6.00 3.86
N HIS A 97 8.54 -5.02 3.11
CA HIS A 97 9.33 -3.89 2.62
C HIS A 97 9.86 -3.01 3.77
N ALA A 98 9.05 -2.71 4.79
CA ALA A 98 9.50 -1.97 5.96
C ALA A 98 10.61 -2.70 6.73
N LEU A 99 10.55 -4.03 6.79
CA LEU A 99 11.63 -4.84 7.40
C LEU A 99 12.94 -4.74 6.61
N VAL A 100 12.89 -4.63 5.28
CA VAL A 100 14.08 -4.36 4.46
C VAL A 100 14.70 -3.02 4.82
N HIS A 101 13.89 -1.96 4.97
CA HIS A 101 14.40 -0.64 5.40
C HIS A 101 15.05 -0.67 6.78
N VAL A 102 14.46 -1.42 7.73
CA VAL A 102 15.06 -1.63 9.06
C VAL A 102 16.41 -2.32 8.92
N TYR A 103 16.47 -3.43 8.17
CA TYR A 103 17.70 -4.19 7.97
C TYR A 103 18.80 -3.34 7.29
N ASP A 104 18.46 -2.60 6.24
CA ASP A 104 19.39 -1.74 5.51
C ASP A 104 19.89 -0.55 6.34
N SER A 105 19.05 -0.04 7.23
CA SER A 105 19.47 0.96 8.24
C SER A 105 20.44 0.35 9.26
N MET A 106 20.15 -0.86 9.76
CA MET A 106 20.97 -1.55 10.77
C MET A 106 22.36 -1.94 10.24
N ARG A 107 22.46 -2.36 8.98
CA ARG A 107 23.75 -2.71 8.35
C ARG A 107 24.51 -1.50 7.81
N GLY A 108 24.00 -0.28 7.99
CA GLY A 108 24.64 0.95 7.57
C GLY A 108 24.62 1.22 6.06
N LEU A 109 23.71 0.59 5.31
CA LEU A 109 23.52 0.91 3.89
C LEU A 109 22.92 2.31 3.74
N PHE A 110 21.90 2.62 4.56
CA PHE A 110 21.27 3.92 4.52
C PHE A 110 22.01 4.95 5.37
N PRO A 111 22.02 6.23 4.95
CA PRO A 111 22.46 7.32 5.80
C PRO A 111 21.66 7.33 7.12
N ALA A 112 22.31 7.67 8.24
CA ALA A 112 21.68 7.68 9.56
C ALA A 112 20.41 8.55 9.66
N GLY A 113 20.23 9.51 8.75
CA GLY A 113 19.03 10.35 8.67
C GLY A 113 17.90 9.79 7.81
N GLN A 114 18.07 8.65 7.13
CA GLN A 114 17.09 8.13 6.15
C GLN A 114 15.72 7.84 6.78
N TRP A 115 15.69 7.34 8.02
CA TRP A 115 14.47 6.96 8.72
C TRP A 115 13.40 8.08 8.77
N ARG A 116 13.79 9.36 8.72
CA ARG A 116 12.86 10.49 8.71
C ARG A 116 12.06 10.58 7.41
N TYR A 117 12.68 10.21 6.29
CA TYR A 117 12.02 10.15 4.98
C TYR A 117 11.14 8.91 4.89
N ASP A 118 11.54 7.82 5.55
CA ASP A 118 10.80 6.56 5.57
C ASP A 118 9.60 6.58 6.54
N LEU A 119 9.57 7.51 7.51
CA LEU A 119 8.61 7.56 8.60
C LEU A 119 7.15 7.46 8.14
N VAL A 120 6.76 8.24 7.13
CA VAL A 120 5.40 8.25 6.60
C VAL A 120 5.19 7.21 5.49
N PRO A 121 5.96 7.23 4.39
CA PRO A 121 5.69 6.37 3.23
C PRO A 121 5.94 4.88 3.51
N VAL A 122 6.85 4.55 4.44
CA VAL A 122 7.19 3.16 4.76
C VAL A 122 6.55 2.75 6.10
N TYR A 123 6.98 3.34 7.21
CA TYR A 123 6.58 2.85 8.54
C TYR A 123 5.13 3.19 8.91
N GLY A 124 4.74 4.45 8.72
CA GLY A 124 3.39 4.93 9.02
C GLY A 124 2.34 4.24 8.16
N THR A 125 2.59 4.15 6.85
CA THR A 125 1.71 3.45 5.92
C THR A 125 1.55 1.97 6.29
N THR A 126 2.64 1.28 6.62
CA THR A 126 2.62 -0.11 7.10
C THR A 126 1.77 -0.25 8.37
N LEU A 127 1.97 0.60 9.36
CA LEU A 127 1.22 0.56 10.61
C LEU A 127 -0.28 0.74 10.38
N VAL A 128 -0.66 1.71 9.54
CA VAL A 128 -2.07 1.93 9.20
C VAL A 128 -2.67 0.68 8.54
N LEU A 129 -1.98 0.07 7.58
CA LEU A 129 -2.46 -1.14 6.90
C LEU A 129 -2.61 -2.33 7.86
N VAL A 130 -1.67 -2.51 8.80
CA VAL A 130 -1.76 -3.51 9.87
C VAL A 130 -3.01 -3.28 10.72
N VAL A 131 -3.21 -2.04 11.21
CA VAL A 131 -4.36 -1.69 12.05
C VAL A 131 -5.68 -1.93 11.32
N LEU A 132 -5.79 -1.50 10.05
CA LEU A 132 -6.99 -1.72 9.23
C LEU A 132 -7.25 -3.21 8.98
N SER A 133 -6.21 -4.00 8.73
CA SER A 133 -6.31 -5.45 8.55
C SER A 133 -6.84 -6.14 9.80
N VAL A 134 -6.26 -5.83 10.97
CA VAL A 134 -6.70 -6.37 12.26
C VAL A 134 -8.13 -5.96 12.57
N TRP A 135 -8.49 -4.69 12.33
CA TRP A 135 -9.83 -4.20 12.57
C TRP A 135 -10.87 -4.96 11.73
N ILE A 136 -10.69 -5.03 10.41
CA ILE A 136 -11.63 -5.75 9.53
C ILE A 136 -11.70 -7.25 9.89
N ALA A 137 -10.57 -7.88 10.23
CA ALA A 137 -10.54 -9.29 10.62
C ALA A 137 -11.41 -9.54 11.88
N ARG A 138 -11.26 -8.70 12.92
CA ARG A 138 -12.03 -8.82 14.16
C ARG A 138 -13.51 -8.52 13.96
N SER A 139 -13.86 -7.52 13.15
CA SER A 139 -15.24 -7.18 12.84
C SER A 139 -15.99 -8.28 12.08
N ARG A 140 -15.28 -9.14 11.32
CA ARG A 140 -15.90 -10.30 10.66
C ARG A 140 -16.19 -11.43 11.64
N GLN A 141 -15.29 -11.67 12.60
CA GLN A 141 -15.48 -12.72 13.62
C GLN A 141 -16.68 -12.43 14.54
N SER A 142 -16.89 -11.16 14.91
CA SER A 142 -18.04 -10.77 15.73
C SER A 142 -19.40 -10.96 15.05
N VAL A 143 -19.44 -11.00 13.71
CA VAL A 143 -20.66 -11.22 12.93
C VAL A 143 -20.91 -12.72 12.70
N GLY A 144 -19.86 -13.52 12.53
CA GLY A 144 -19.98 -14.97 12.32
C GLY A 144 -20.11 -15.82 13.59
N GLY A 145 -19.89 -15.22 14.78
CA GLY A 145 -20.08 -15.87 16.08
C GLY A 145 -21.44 -15.64 16.74
N ARG A 146 -22.42 -15.11 16.00
CA ARG A 146 -23.85 -15.03 16.38
C ARG A 146 -24.66 -15.89 15.44
#